data_AF-A0A7C4TQV8-F1
#
_entry.id   AF-A0A7C4TQV8-F1
#
_cell.length_a   1.000
_cell.length_b   1.000
_cell.length_c   1.000
_cell.angle_alpha   90.00
_cell.angle_beta   90.00
_cell.angle_gamma   90.00
#
_symmetry.space_group_name_H-M   'P 1'
#
loop_
_entity.id
_entity.type
_entity.pdbx_description
1 polymer ?
#
loop_
_entity_poly.entity_id
_entity_poly.type
_entity_poly.pdbx_seq_one_letter_code
_entity_poly.pdbx_strand_id
1 'polypeptide(L)'
;MSVDEINKKLDDMIKQANEEFSRIREEFSKISEMVKRREDIWLIKDRVAKVRKDIRGFIRRFKEQVRLIKREVRSLPRDIREVVIGRVEDFEDEVSDMIDELLTSLDDIRESIRSVFEGREVLEYPLIPNILKVSTVALDSISRVLSDVLQDIRSEIERSTTKGVSSVVSVRISDDDLKLIDMLVNVGVFRSRSEAVTFFVRRGIKASEELLNKIKEKIDELSRLRTELEKEFKKS
;
A
#
# COMPACT_ATOMS: atom_id res chain seq x y z
N MET A 1 16.15 10.40 -12.13
CA MET A 1 15.74 10.41 -10.72
C MET A 1 16.20 9.11 -10.08
N SER A 2 16.64 9.15 -8.82
CA SER A 2 17.00 7.94 -8.07
C SER A 2 15.74 7.21 -7.59
N VAL A 3 15.86 5.92 -7.28
CA VAL A 3 14.79 5.14 -6.65
C VAL A 3 14.28 5.78 -5.36
N ASP A 4 15.16 6.48 -4.62
CA ASP A 4 14.78 7.21 -3.40
C ASP A 4 13.77 8.33 -3.68
N GLU A 5 13.86 9.00 -4.84
CA GLU A 5 12.92 10.06 -5.18
C GLU A 5 11.55 9.52 -5.58
N ILE A 6 11.49 8.32 -6.18
CA ILE A 6 10.23 7.61 -6.43
C ILE A 6 9.63 7.20 -5.09
N ASN A 7 10.39 6.53 -4.22
CA ASN A 7 9.93 6.11 -2.89
C ASN A 7 9.40 7.29 -2.07
N LYS A 8 10.10 8.42 -2.06
CA LYS A 8 9.64 9.63 -1.36
C LYS A 8 8.28 10.13 -1.89
N LYS A 9 8.05 10.08 -3.20
CA LYS A 9 6.74 10.46 -3.77
C LYS A 9 5.62 9.49 -3.39
N LEU A 10 5.92 8.19 -3.36
CA LEU A 10 4.98 7.17 -2.89
C LEU A 10 4.59 7.44 -1.42
N ASP A 11 5.56 7.75 -0.57
CA ASP A 11 5.32 8.09 0.84
C ASP A 11 4.48 9.37 0.99
N ASP A 12 4.83 10.42 0.22
CA ASP A 12 4.08 11.68 0.20
C ASP A 12 2.63 11.47 -0.25
N MET A 13 2.39 10.56 -1.21
CA MET A 13 1.03 10.20 -1.64
C MET A 13 0.20 9.54 -0.54
N ILE A 14 0.76 8.56 0.19
CA ILE A 14 0.07 7.90 1.32
C ILE A 14 -0.28 8.94 2.37
N LYS A 15 0.69 9.77 2.72
CA LYS A 15 0.52 10.79 3.76
C LYS A 15 -0.62 11.74 3.40
N GLN A 16 -0.60 12.27 2.17
CA GLN A 16 -1.66 13.15 1.68
C GLN A 16 -3.03 12.46 1.65
N ALA A 17 -3.10 11.22 1.16
CA ALA A 17 -4.35 10.45 1.13
C ALA A 17 -4.92 10.25 2.54
N ASN A 18 -4.08 9.84 3.49
CA ASN A 18 -4.49 9.61 4.88
C ASN A 18 -4.94 10.89 5.58
N GLU A 19 -4.29 12.03 5.33
CA GLU A 19 -4.70 13.34 5.85
C GLU A 19 -6.04 13.79 5.26
N GLU A 20 -6.30 13.53 3.97
CA GLU A 20 -7.59 13.82 3.34
C GLU A 20 -8.70 12.90 3.85
N PHE A 21 -8.47 11.59 3.92
CA PHE A 21 -9.45 10.62 4.42
C PHE A 21 -9.79 10.84 5.89
N SER A 22 -8.82 11.27 6.70
CA SER A 22 -9.08 11.64 8.10
C SER A 22 -10.04 12.83 8.20
N ARG A 23 -9.86 13.86 7.37
CA ARG A 23 -10.79 15.00 7.30
C ARG A 23 -12.19 14.58 6.83
N ILE A 24 -12.27 13.70 5.82
CA ILE A 24 -13.56 13.19 5.33
C ILE A 24 -14.27 12.35 6.41
N ARG A 25 -13.56 11.49 7.13
CA ARG A 25 -14.12 10.70 8.25
C ARG A 25 -14.67 11.59 9.36
N GLU A 26 -13.96 12.67 9.67
CA GLU A 26 -14.43 13.66 10.64
C GLU A 26 -15.73 14.33 10.19
N GLU A 27 -15.83 14.70 8.91
CA GLU A 27 -17.07 15.26 8.35
C GLU A 27 -18.21 14.24 8.32
N PHE A 28 -17.96 12.97 7.97
CA PHE A 28 -18.97 11.91 8.09
C PHE A 28 -19.48 11.75 9.52
N SER A 29 -18.59 11.81 10.51
CA SER A 29 -18.97 11.74 11.93
C SER A 29 -19.84 12.93 12.34
N LYS A 30 -19.48 14.14 11.91
CA LYS A 30 -20.29 15.36 12.13
C LYS A 30 -21.67 15.23 11.50
N ILE A 31 -21.76 14.82 10.24
CA ILE A 31 -23.04 14.63 9.54
C ILE A 31 -23.91 13.60 10.27
N SER A 32 -23.32 12.48 10.71
CA SER A 32 -24.03 11.45 11.48
C SER A 32 -24.63 12.01 12.79
N GLU A 33 -23.86 12.81 13.54
CA GLU A 33 -24.35 13.48 14.74
C GLU A 33 -25.46 14.50 14.46
N MET A 34 -25.35 15.27 13.39
CA MET A 34 -26.40 16.21 12.97
C MET A 34 -27.71 15.50 12.66
N VAL A 35 -27.64 14.35 11.96
CA VAL A 35 -28.82 13.54 11.65
C VAL A 35 -29.47 13.01 12.94
N LYS A 36 -28.66 12.53 13.90
CA LYS A 36 -29.16 12.09 15.23
C LYS A 36 -29.90 13.21 15.97
N ARG A 37 -29.35 14.43 15.92
CA ARG A 37 -29.88 15.62 16.58
C ARG A 37 -31.05 16.25 15.82
N ARG A 38 -31.43 15.72 14.65
CA ARG A 38 -32.47 16.26 13.77
C ARG A 38 -32.21 17.73 13.41
N GLU A 39 -30.95 18.05 13.15
CA GLU A 39 -30.56 19.38 12.68
C GLU A 39 -31.12 19.68 11.28
N ASP A 40 -30.93 20.92 10.82
CA ASP A 40 -31.43 21.39 9.53
C ASP A 40 -30.96 20.48 8.38
N ILE A 41 -31.92 19.93 7.66
CA ILE A 41 -31.70 18.97 6.57
C ILE A 41 -30.94 19.61 5.39
N TRP A 42 -31.07 20.92 5.17
CA TRP A 42 -30.30 21.65 4.15
C TRP A 42 -28.83 21.72 4.53
N LEU A 43 -28.53 21.96 5.81
CA LEU A 43 -27.16 21.98 6.29
C LEU A 43 -26.49 20.61 6.16
N ILE A 44 -27.24 19.54 6.44
CA ILE A 44 -26.80 18.15 6.24
C ILE A 44 -26.52 17.88 4.76
N LYS A 45 -27.44 18.26 3.88
CA LYS A 45 -27.31 18.11 2.41
C LYS A 45 -26.08 18.83 1.87
N ASP A 46 -25.84 20.07 2.29
CA ASP A 46 -24.70 20.87 1.83
C ASP A 46 -23.37 20.27 2.30
N ARG A 47 -23.33 19.72 3.51
CA ARG A 47 -22.15 19.00 4.01
C ARG A 47 -21.89 17.71 3.24
N VAL A 48 -22.92 16.92 2.94
CA VAL A 48 -22.78 15.71 2.09
C VAL A 48 -22.27 16.10 0.70
N ALA A 49 -22.80 17.18 0.10
CA ALA A 49 -22.34 17.68 -1.19
C ALA A 49 -20.89 18.15 -1.16
N LYS A 50 -20.46 18.80 -0.07
CA LYS A 50 -19.06 19.19 0.14
C LYS A 50 -18.15 17.97 0.24
N VAL A 51 -18.51 16.96 1.04
CA VAL A 51 -17.72 15.74 1.16
C VAL A 51 -17.57 15.04 -0.20
N ARG A 52 -18.67 14.90 -0.94
CA ARG A 52 -18.66 14.36 -2.32
C ARG A 52 -17.70 15.13 -3.23
N LYS A 53 -17.67 16.47 -3.13
CA LYS A 53 -16.74 17.32 -3.88
C LYS A 53 -15.29 17.08 -3.46
N ASP A 54 -15.04 16.91 -2.17
CA ASP A 54 -13.70 16.67 -1.62
C ASP A 54 -13.14 15.31 -2.10
N ILE A 55 -13.97 14.26 -2.10
CA ILE A 55 -13.62 12.93 -2.66
C ILE A 55 -13.34 13.01 -4.17
N ARG A 56 -14.18 13.72 -4.93
CA ARG A 56 -13.90 13.97 -6.36
C ARG A 56 -12.60 14.76 -6.58
N GLY A 57 -12.28 15.67 -5.66
CA GLY A 57 -11.01 16.38 -5.66
C GLY A 57 -9.83 15.44 -5.42
N PHE A 58 -9.97 14.52 -4.45
CA PHE A 58 -8.98 13.51 -4.13
C PHE A 58 -8.67 12.62 -5.34
N ILE A 59 -9.68 12.00 -5.96
CA ILE A 59 -9.43 11.08 -7.10
C ILE A 59 -8.73 11.78 -8.25
N ARG A 60 -9.07 13.05 -8.53
CA ARG A 60 -8.39 13.83 -9.56
C ARG A 60 -6.90 14.03 -9.24
N ARG A 61 -6.57 14.40 -7.99
CA ARG A 61 -5.18 14.55 -7.54
C ARG A 61 -4.45 13.23 -7.56
N PHE A 62 -5.09 12.15 -7.11
CA PHE A 62 -4.54 10.80 -7.11
C PHE A 62 -4.16 10.35 -8.53
N LYS A 63 -5.09 10.46 -9.50
CA LYS A 63 -4.82 10.14 -10.91
C LYS A 63 -3.66 10.97 -11.49
N GLU A 64 -3.54 12.23 -11.10
CA GLU A 64 -2.40 13.07 -11.50
C GLU A 64 -1.09 12.55 -10.92
N GLN A 65 -1.03 12.19 -9.64
CA GLN A 65 0.15 11.61 -9.01
C GLN A 65 0.54 10.26 -9.63
N VAL A 66 -0.45 9.38 -9.87
CA VAL A 66 -0.25 8.11 -10.58
C VAL A 66 0.36 8.34 -11.96
N ARG A 67 -0.15 9.31 -12.72
CA ARG A 67 0.40 9.67 -14.03
C ARG A 67 1.86 10.14 -13.95
N LEU A 68 2.21 10.89 -12.90
CA LEU A 68 3.59 11.33 -12.66
C LEU A 68 4.51 10.14 -12.34
N ILE A 69 4.06 9.20 -11.50
CA ILE A 69 4.80 7.96 -11.22
C ILE A 69 5.00 7.16 -12.50
N LYS A 70 3.94 6.91 -13.28
CA LYS A 70 4.01 6.19 -14.57
C LYS A 70 5.03 6.83 -15.52
N ARG A 71 5.15 8.16 -15.52
CA ARG A 71 6.15 8.89 -16.31
C ARG A 71 7.58 8.67 -15.79
N GLU A 72 7.76 8.61 -14.48
CA GLU A 72 9.06 8.49 -13.83
C GLU A 72 9.62 7.08 -13.92
N VAL A 73 8.78 6.05 -13.83
CA VAL A 73 9.21 4.66 -14.02
C VAL A 73 9.60 4.35 -15.47
N ARG A 74 9.40 5.27 -16.44
CA ARG A 74 9.86 5.09 -17.83
C ARG A 74 11.37 4.91 -17.95
N SER A 75 12.14 5.48 -17.03
CA SER A 75 13.61 5.35 -17.01
C SER A 75 14.09 4.01 -16.46
N LEU A 76 13.20 3.17 -15.89
CA LEU A 76 13.56 1.84 -15.42
C LEU A 76 13.79 0.88 -16.61
N PRO A 77 14.59 -0.18 -16.42
CA PRO A 77 14.72 -1.26 -17.40
C PRO A 77 13.35 -1.83 -17.80
N ARG A 78 13.22 -2.28 -19.05
CA ARG A 78 11.94 -2.64 -19.66
C ARG A 78 11.18 -3.72 -18.89
N ASP A 79 11.89 -4.76 -18.42
CA ASP A 79 11.34 -5.87 -17.65
C ASP A 79 10.69 -5.41 -16.34
N ILE A 80 11.29 -4.43 -15.67
CA ILE A 80 10.76 -3.88 -14.40
C ILE A 80 9.67 -2.86 -14.67
N ARG A 81 9.87 -2.01 -15.69
CA ARG A 81 8.90 -0.99 -16.07
C ARG A 81 7.55 -1.61 -16.42
N GLU A 82 7.52 -2.71 -17.18
CA GLU A 82 6.27 -3.38 -17.56
C GLU A 82 5.52 -3.91 -16.32
N VAL A 83 6.22 -4.51 -15.36
CA VAL A 83 5.61 -5.00 -14.11
C VAL A 83 5.09 -3.86 -13.24
N VAL A 84 5.89 -2.82 -13.04
CA VAL A 84 5.50 -1.67 -12.20
C VAL A 84 4.34 -0.90 -12.82
N ILE A 85 4.35 -0.68 -14.14
CA ILE A 85 3.23 0.01 -14.82
C ILE A 85 1.95 -0.81 -14.69
N GLY A 86 1.99 -2.13 -14.93
CA GLY A 86 0.82 -2.99 -14.78
C GLY A 86 0.23 -2.92 -13.37
N ARG A 87 1.07 -3.06 -12.34
CA ARG A 87 0.63 -2.93 -10.94
C ARG A 87 0.00 -1.57 -10.62
N VAL A 88 0.57 -0.50 -11.15
CA VAL A 88 0.03 0.85 -10.95
C VAL A 88 -1.29 1.05 -11.71
N GLU A 89 -1.47 0.40 -12.86
CA GLU A 89 -2.73 0.39 -13.63
C GLU A 89 -3.83 -0.36 -12.88
N ASP A 90 -3.57 -1.61 -12.50
CA ASP A 90 -4.52 -2.44 -11.74
C ASP A 90 -5.00 -1.72 -10.47
N PHE A 91 -4.07 -1.04 -9.80
CA PHE A 91 -4.34 -0.23 -8.64
C PHE A 91 -5.14 1.04 -8.90
N GLU A 92 -4.84 1.76 -9.97
CA GLU A 92 -5.58 2.96 -10.36
C GLU A 92 -7.06 2.61 -10.61
N ASP A 93 -7.30 1.46 -11.23
CA ASP A 93 -8.62 0.92 -11.51
C ASP A 93 -9.32 0.50 -10.21
N GLU A 94 -8.68 -0.31 -9.35
CA GLU A 94 -9.25 -0.74 -8.06
C GLU A 94 -9.64 0.45 -7.17
N VAL A 95 -8.76 1.44 -7.03
CA VAL A 95 -9.05 2.66 -6.25
C VAL A 95 -10.18 3.47 -6.89
N SER A 96 -10.22 3.55 -8.22
CA SER A 96 -11.29 4.27 -8.92
C SER A 96 -12.65 3.62 -8.66
N ASP A 97 -12.74 2.30 -8.76
CA ASP A 97 -13.97 1.54 -8.55
C ASP A 97 -14.50 1.71 -7.10
N MET A 98 -13.61 1.60 -6.11
CA MET A 98 -13.97 1.80 -4.70
C MET A 98 -14.47 3.23 -4.44
N ILE A 99 -13.86 4.23 -5.08
CA ILE A 99 -14.28 5.63 -4.95
C ILE A 99 -15.63 5.86 -5.63
N ASP A 100 -15.87 5.26 -6.79
CA ASP A 100 -17.14 5.40 -7.50
C ASP A 100 -18.30 4.76 -6.72
N GLU A 101 -18.08 3.62 -6.07
CA GLU A 101 -19.04 3.02 -5.12
C GLU A 101 -19.33 3.95 -3.93
N LEU A 102 -18.29 4.56 -3.37
CA LEU A 102 -18.43 5.52 -2.29
C LEU A 102 -19.19 6.78 -2.74
N LEU A 103 -18.88 7.31 -3.92
CA LEU A 103 -19.57 8.47 -4.49
C LEU A 103 -21.04 8.19 -4.77
N THR A 104 -21.37 6.96 -5.19
CA THR A 104 -22.75 6.48 -5.38
C THR A 104 -23.49 6.45 -4.05
N SER A 105 -22.89 5.88 -3.00
CA SER A 105 -23.46 5.88 -1.65
C SER A 105 -23.77 7.29 -1.13
N LEU A 106 -22.93 8.28 -1.46
CA LEU A 106 -23.17 9.68 -1.11
C LEU A 106 -24.27 10.35 -1.94
N ASP A 107 -24.43 9.94 -3.20
CA ASP A 107 -25.57 10.38 -4.01
C ASP A 107 -26.88 9.80 -3.46
N ASP A 108 -26.88 8.55 -2.99
CA ASP A 108 -28.05 7.93 -2.37
C ASP A 108 -28.50 8.71 -1.12
N ILE A 109 -27.56 9.07 -0.23
CA ILE A 109 -27.85 9.94 0.93
C ILE A 109 -28.48 11.26 0.46
N ARG A 110 -27.89 11.89 -0.55
CA ARG A 110 -28.35 13.16 -1.07
C ARG A 110 -29.75 13.05 -1.68
N GLU A 111 -30.05 11.95 -2.36
CA GLU A 111 -31.35 11.68 -2.94
C GLU A 111 -32.40 11.40 -1.87
N SER A 112 -32.09 10.57 -0.86
CA SER A 112 -32.99 10.33 0.27
C SER A 112 -33.34 11.64 1.00
N ILE A 113 -32.37 12.53 1.20
CA ILE A 113 -32.63 13.86 1.77
C ILE A 113 -33.57 14.67 0.87
N ARG A 114 -33.38 14.63 -0.46
CA ARG A 114 -34.25 15.34 -1.41
C ARG A 114 -35.68 14.80 -1.38
N SER A 115 -35.87 13.48 -1.43
CA SER A 115 -37.20 12.84 -1.43
C SER A 115 -38.02 13.20 -0.19
N VAL A 116 -37.36 13.26 0.96
CA VAL A 116 -38.00 13.64 2.24
C VAL A 116 -38.42 15.11 2.22
N PHE A 117 -37.59 15.99 1.66
CA PHE A 117 -37.95 17.39 1.48
C PHE A 117 -39.13 17.58 0.53
N GLU A 118 -39.19 16.82 -0.57
CA GLU A 118 -40.29 16.89 -1.54
C GLU A 118 -41.61 16.28 -1.00
N GLY A 119 -41.62 15.83 0.26
CA GLY A 119 -42.78 15.21 0.91
C GLY A 119 -43.14 13.86 0.30
N ARG A 120 -42.24 13.25 -0.45
CA ARG A 120 -42.45 11.97 -1.15
C ARG A 120 -42.19 10.77 -0.24
N GLU A 121 -41.34 10.93 0.77
CA GLU A 121 -40.96 9.87 1.71
C GLU A 121 -40.81 10.39 3.14
N VAL A 122 -40.90 9.47 4.11
CA VAL A 122 -40.47 9.68 5.49
C VAL A 122 -39.08 9.07 5.63
N LEU A 123 -38.13 9.84 6.15
CA LEU A 123 -36.75 9.37 6.32
C LEU A 123 -36.71 8.25 7.36
N GLU A 124 -36.46 7.02 6.92
CA GLU A 124 -36.35 5.89 7.83
C GLU A 124 -35.03 5.98 8.61
N TYR A 125 -35.14 6.15 9.93
CA TYR A 125 -33.97 6.19 10.80
C TYR A 125 -33.58 4.74 11.17
N PRO A 126 -32.31 4.28 10.99
CA PRO A 126 -31.06 5.05 10.81
C PRO A 126 -30.38 4.89 9.44
N LEU A 127 -31.08 5.12 8.31
CA LEU A 127 -30.52 4.90 6.97
C LEU A 127 -29.23 5.72 6.70
N ILE A 128 -29.26 7.05 6.87
CA ILE A 128 -28.10 7.92 6.60
C ILE A 128 -26.89 7.59 7.50
N PRO A 129 -27.02 7.45 8.83
CA PRO A 129 -25.91 7.04 9.69
C PRO A 129 -25.28 5.71 9.27
N ASN A 130 -26.07 4.74 8.81
CA ASN A 130 -25.56 3.45 8.33
C ASN A 130 -24.77 3.59 7.04
N ILE A 131 -25.28 4.36 6.06
CA ILE A 131 -24.56 4.60 4.80
C ILE A 131 -23.23 5.31 5.10
N LEU A 132 -23.24 6.35 5.94
CA LEU A 132 -22.01 7.05 6.34
C LEU A 132 -21.00 6.11 7.02
N LYS A 133 -21.47 5.18 7.86
CA LYS A 133 -20.61 4.17 8.49
C LYS A 133 -20.00 3.23 7.44
N VAL A 134 -20.77 2.74 6.47
CA VAL A 134 -20.24 1.94 5.37
C VAL A 134 -19.23 2.74 4.55
N SER A 135 -19.50 4.02 4.26
CA SER A 135 -18.55 4.90 3.58
C SER A 135 -17.25 5.12 4.37
N THR A 136 -17.29 5.18 5.71
CA THR A 136 -16.05 5.23 6.51
C THR A 136 -15.21 3.96 6.37
N VAL A 137 -15.85 2.78 6.34
CA VAL A 137 -15.15 1.50 6.12
C VAL A 137 -14.55 1.45 4.72
N ALA A 138 -15.26 1.93 3.70
CA ALA A 138 -14.74 2.00 2.34
C ALA A 138 -13.48 2.88 2.24
N LEU A 139 -13.43 4.04 2.92
CA LEU A 139 -12.22 4.87 2.98
C LEU A 139 -11.03 4.13 3.62
N ASP A 140 -11.28 3.37 4.68
CA ASP A 140 -10.23 2.58 5.33
C ASP A 140 -9.72 1.47 4.41
N SER A 141 -10.60 0.83 3.64
CA SER A 141 -10.21 -0.15 2.63
C SER A 141 -9.34 0.48 1.54
N ILE A 142 -9.72 1.67 1.03
CA ILE A 142 -8.90 2.39 0.04
C ILE A 142 -7.51 2.68 0.62
N SER A 143 -7.42 3.17 1.87
CA SER A 143 -6.13 3.43 2.54
C SER A 143 -5.23 2.19 2.64
N ARG A 144 -5.82 1.01 2.87
CA ARG A 144 -5.08 -0.26 2.90
C ARG A 144 -4.57 -0.65 1.51
N VAL A 145 -5.44 -0.64 0.50
CA VAL A 145 -5.06 -0.93 -0.89
C VAL A 145 -3.96 0.02 -1.36
N LEU A 146 -4.05 1.32 -1.04
CA LEU A 146 -2.99 2.30 -1.28
C LEU A 146 -1.67 1.85 -0.65
N SER A 147 -1.69 1.45 0.62
CA SER A 147 -0.47 1.05 1.34
C SER A 147 0.15 -0.23 0.77
N ASP A 148 -0.67 -1.23 0.48
CA ASP A 148 -0.24 -2.55 0.00
C ASP A 148 0.41 -2.43 -1.39
N VAL A 149 -0.24 -1.73 -2.33
CA VAL A 149 0.31 -1.54 -3.68
C VAL A 149 1.64 -0.79 -3.66
N LEU A 150 1.78 0.21 -2.79
CA LEU A 150 3.01 0.99 -2.71
C LEU A 150 4.17 0.17 -2.13
N GLN A 151 3.89 -0.70 -1.15
CA GLN A 151 4.85 -1.68 -0.67
C GLN A 151 5.24 -2.66 -1.80
N ASP A 152 4.27 -3.08 -2.60
CA ASP A 152 4.48 -3.98 -3.73
C ASP A 152 5.35 -3.35 -4.82
N ILE A 153 5.06 -2.11 -5.22
CA ILE A 153 5.87 -1.32 -6.16
C ILE A 153 7.29 -1.16 -5.61
N ARG A 154 7.42 -0.79 -4.33
CA ARG A 154 8.73 -0.64 -3.68
C ARG A 154 9.52 -1.93 -3.71
N SER A 155 8.91 -3.06 -3.38
CA SER A 155 9.57 -4.37 -3.41
C SER A 155 10.06 -4.73 -4.82
N GLU A 156 9.29 -4.37 -5.86
CA GLU A 156 9.66 -4.64 -7.24
C GLU A 156 10.81 -3.73 -7.70
N ILE A 157 10.77 -2.45 -7.33
CA ILE A 157 11.86 -1.51 -7.59
C ILE A 157 13.12 -1.91 -6.81
N GLU A 158 13.01 -2.37 -5.56
CA GLU A 158 14.15 -2.86 -4.78
C GLU A 158 14.74 -4.16 -5.36
N ARG A 159 13.91 -5.08 -5.86
CA ARG A 159 14.35 -6.27 -6.62
C ARG A 159 15.09 -5.88 -7.91
N SER A 160 14.70 -4.76 -8.52
CA SER A 160 15.33 -4.23 -9.73
C SER A 160 16.70 -3.59 -9.48
N THR A 161 16.85 -2.83 -8.39
CA THR A 161 18.13 -2.24 -7.99
C THR A 161 19.08 -3.30 -7.44
N THR A 162 18.58 -4.34 -6.78
CA THR A 162 19.40 -5.46 -6.29
C THR A 162 19.86 -6.45 -7.37
N LYS A 163 19.29 -6.43 -8.59
CA LYS A 163 19.95 -7.04 -9.76
C LYS A 163 21.25 -6.33 -10.15
N GLY A 164 21.53 -5.13 -9.60
CA GLY A 164 22.75 -4.35 -9.83
C GLY A 164 23.56 -3.96 -8.58
N VAL A 165 23.11 -4.24 -7.34
CA VAL A 165 23.87 -3.92 -6.12
C VAL A 165 24.50 -5.20 -5.57
N SER A 166 25.80 -5.36 -5.81
CA SER A 166 26.64 -6.25 -5.00
C SER A 166 26.67 -5.73 -3.56
N SER A 167 25.94 -6.37 -2.64
CA SER A 167 26.11 -6.10 -1.22
C SER A 167 27.51 -6.54 -0.78
N VAL A 168 28.36 -5.58 -0.42
CA VAL A 168 29.71 -5.86 0.09
C VAL A 168 29.61 -6.17 1.57
N VAL A 169 29.79 -7.44 1.94
CA VAL A 169 29.84 -7.89 3.33
C VAL A 169 31.31 -8.12 3.70
N SER A 170 31.81 -7.37 4.68
CA SER A 170 33.14 -7.62 5.25
C SER A 170 33.08 -8.79 6.22
N VAL A 171 33.81 -9.87 5.93
CA VAL A 171 33.80 -11.12 6.72
C VAL A 171 35.24 -11.44 7.17
N ARG A 172 35.40 -11.90 8.40
CA ARG A 172 36.67 -12.48 8.87
C ARG A 172 36.73 -13.95 8.45
N ILE A 173 37.79 -14.31 7.75
CA ILE A 173 38.04 -15.67 7.24
C ILE A 173 39.34 -16.15 7.88
N SER A 174 39.46 -17.46 8.12
CA SER A 174 40.69 -18.05 8.65
C SER A 174 41.83 -17.92 7.63
N ASP A 175 43.08 -17.89 8.09
CA ASP A 175 44.25 -17.78 7.20
C ASP A 175 44.35 -18.97 6.22
N ASP A 176 43.92 -20.15 6.63
CA ASP A 176 43.99 -21.35 5.80
C ASP A 176 42.91 -21.37 4.71
N ASP A 177 41.69 -20.91 5.02
CA ASP A 177 40.62 -20.74 4.02
C ASP A 177 40.98 -19.63 3.02
N LEU A 178 41.63 -18.55 3.49
CA LEU A 178 42.08 -17.47 2.62
C LEU A 178 43.16 -17.95 1.63
N LYS A 179 44.12 -18.76 2.07
CA LYS A 179 45.12 -19.38 1.19
C LYS A 179 44.47 -20.28 0.13
N LEU A 180 43.45 -21.05 0.51
CA LEU A 180 42.70 -21.89 -0.42
C LEU A 180 42.01 -21.06 -1.50
N ILE A 181 41.32 -19.99 -1.10
CA ILE A 181 40.68 -19.05 -2.02
C ILE A 181 41.72 -18.43 -2.97
N ASP A 182 42.88 -18.04 -2.46
CA ASP A 182 43.96 -17.45 -3.25
C ASP A 182 44.51 -18.39 -4.31
N MET A 183 44.76 -19.65 -3.95
CA MET A 183 45.19 -20.66 -4.92
C MET A 183 44.19 -20.79 -6.05
N LEU A 184 42.90 -20.89 -5.75
CA LEU A 184 41.83 -21.05 -6.75
C LEU A 184 41.73 -19.83 -7.69
N VAL A 185 42.01 -18.63 -7.19
CA VAL A 185 42.10 -17.42 -8.03
C VAL A 185 43.36 -17.45 -8.89
N ASN A 186 44.51 -17.81 -8.31
CA ASN A 186 45.80 -17.82 -9.01
C ASN A 186 45.86 -18.85 -10.15
N VAL A 187 45.21 -20.01 -9.99
CA VAL A 187 45.09 -21.00 -11.08
C VAL A 187 43.94 -20.70 -12.06
N GLY A 188 43.24 -19.58 -11.89
CA GLY A 188 42.21 -19.09 -12.82
C GLY A 188 40.86 -19.80 -12.71
N VAL A 189 40.61 -20.59 -11.66
CA VAL A 189 39.29 -21.22 -11.41
C VAL A 189 38.24 -20.15 -11.10
N PHE A 190 38.65 -19.07 -10.43
CA PHE A 190 37.83 -17.88 -10.20
C PHE A 190 38.59 -16.61 -10.62
N ARG A 191 37.87 -15.59 -11.09
CA ARG A 191 38.45 -14.32 -11.55
C ARG A 191 38.82 -13.39 -10.39
N SER A 192 38.22 -13.60 -9.21
CA SER A 192 38.49 -12.81 -8.01
C SER A 192 38.16 -13.58 -6.72
N ARG A 193 38.73 -13.17 -5.60
CA ARG A 193 38.41 -13.71 -4.26
C ARG A 193 36.91 -13.58 -3.94
N SER A 194 36.31 -12.44 -4.31
CA SER A 194 34.87 -12.18 -4.08
C SER A 194 33.97 -13.14 -4.87
N GLU A 195 34.37 -13.51 -6.09
CA GLU A 195 33.66 -14.50 -6.89
C GLU A 195 33.74 -15.90 -6.26
N ALA A 196 34.93 -16.29 -5.81
CA ALA A 196 35.14 -17.55 -5.11
C ALA A 196 34.30 -17.63 -3.81
N VAL A 197 34.31 -16.58 -3.00
CA VAL A 197 33.50 -16.50 -1.76
C VAL A 197 32.00 -16.58 -2.08
N THR A 198 31.53 -15.85 -3.10
CA THR A 198 30.12 -15.89 -3.51
C THR A 198 29.70 -17.30 -3.95
N PHE A 199 30.57 -18.00 -4.69
CA PHE A 199 30.35 -19.37 -5.10
C PHE A 199 30.19 -20.31 -3.90
N PHE A 200 31.09 -20.22 -2.91
CA PHE A 200 31.05 -21.07 -1.72
C PHE A 200 29.84 -20.75 -0.83
N VAL A 201 29.49 -19.48 -0.63
CA VAL A 201 28.29 -19.08 0.12
C VAL A 201 27.02 -19.65 -0.53
N ARG A 202 26.89 -19.56 -1.86
CA ARG A 202 25.75 -20.14 -2.57
C ARG A 202 25.68 -21.66 -2.42
N ARG A 203 26.83 -22.35 -2.47
CA ARG A 203 26.90 -23.79 -2.22
C ARG A 203 26.51 -24.14 -0.78
N GLY A 204 26.96 -23.35 0.20
CA GLY A 204 26.60 -23.52 1.61
C GLY A 204 25.10 -23.31 1.88
N ILE A 205 24.49 -22.29 1.26
CA ILE A 205 23.04 -22.07 1.35
C ILE A 205 22.27 -23.25 0.75
N LYS A 206 22.66 -23.71 -0.45
CA LYS A 206 22.02 -24.86 -1.10
C LYS A 206 22.17 -26.15 -0.29
N ALA A 207 23.34 -26.41 0.28
CA ALA A 207 23.57 -27.57 1.14
C ALA A 207 22.72 -27.51 2.43
N SER A 208 22.33 -26.32 2.86
CA SER A 208 21.56 -26.07 4.09
C SER A 208 20.08 -25.78 3.83
N GLU A 209 19.59 -25.98 2.61
CA GLU A 209 18.27 -25.53 2.18
C GLU A 209 17.13 -26.10 3.04
N GLU A 210 17.21 -27.40 3.37
CA GLU A 210 16.21 -28.06 4.20
C GLU A 210 16.13 -27.47 5.62
N LEU A 211 17.29 -27.21 6.25
CA LEU A 211 17.36 -26.58 7.57
C LEU A 211 16.82 -25.14 7.52
N LEU A 212 17.22 -24.37 6.51
CA LEU A 212 16.79 -22.98 6.34
C LEU A 212 15.28 -22.89 6.10
N ASN A 213 14.68 -23.84 5.38
CA ASN A 213 13.23 -23.90 5.17
C ASN A 213 12.49 -24.21 6.48
N LYS A 214 12.97 -25.16 7.29
CA LYS A 214 12.39 -25.42 8.62
C LYS A 214 12.46 -24.21 9.55
N ILE A 215 13.54 -23.44 9.48
CA ILE A 215 13.67 -22.18 10.25
C ILE A 215 12.66 -21.15 9.76
N LYS A 216 12.45 -21.00 8.44
CA LYS A 216 11.44 -20.09 7.89
C LYS A 216 10.03 -20.47 8.33
N GLU A 217 9.67 -21.74 8.25
CA GLU A 217 8.36 -22.23 8.70
C GLU A 217 8.11 -21.89 10.17
N LYS A 218 9.11 -22.10 11.04
CA LYS A 218 9.05 -21.74 12.46
C LYS A 218 8.87 -20.24 12.69
N ILE A 219 9.53 -19.40 11.89
CA ILE A 219 9.42 -17.93 11.97
C ILE A 219 8.02 -17.46 11.53
N ASP A 220 7.46 -18.08 10.49
CA ASP A 220 6.11 -17.77 10.01
C ASP A 220 5.07 -18.17 11.04
N GLU A 221 5.25 -19.32 11.70
CA GLU A 221 4.40 -19.78 12.80
C GLU A 221 4.43 -18.81 13.99
N LEU A 222 5.62 -18.35 14.40
CA LEU A 222 5.79 -17.33 15.44
C LEU A 222 5.08 -16.00 15.07
N SER A 223 5.15 -15.60 13.79
CA SER A 223 4.53 -14.38 13.31
C SER A 223 3.00 -14.47 13.30
N ARG A 224 2.45 -15.64 12.96
CA ARG A 224 1.01 -15.93 13.05
C ARG A 224 0.53 -15.92 14.50
N LEU A 225 1.21 -16.63 15.38
CA LEU A 225 0.91 -16.66 16.82
C LEU A 225 0.91 -15.25 17.42
N ARG A 226 1.90 -14.42 17.05
CA ARG A 226 1.97 -13.03 17.52
C ARG A 226 0.77 -12.20 17.04
N THR A 227 0.34 -12.41 15.80
CA THR A 227 -0.81 -11.71 15.21
C THR A 227 -2.14 -12.18 15.82
N GLU A 228 -2.25 -13.46 16.16
CA GLU A 228 -3.42 -14.03 16.85
C GLU A 228 -3.55 -13.46 18.26
N LEU A 229 -2.46 -13.38 19.02
CA LEU A 229 -2.44 -12.73 20.33
C LEU A 229 -2.89 -11.26 20.23
N GLU A 230 -2.38 -10.51 19.26
CA GLU A 230 -2.80 -9.11 19.04
C GLU A 230 -4.30 -8.98 18.70
N LYS A 231 -4.90 -10.00 18.06
CA LYS A 231 -6.34 -10.03 17.75
C LYS A 231 -7.19 -10.37 18.97
N GLU A 232 -6.73 -11.26 19.85
CA GLU A 232 -7.44 -11.61 21.09
C GLU A 232 -7.46 -10.45 22.08
N PHE A 233 -6.35 -9.72 22.23
CA PHE A 233 -6.30 -8.52 23.08
C PHE A 233 -7.16 -7.35 22.57
N LYS A 234 -7.51 -7.32 21.28
CA LYS A 234 -8.43 -6.31 20.71
C LYS A 234 -9.92 -6.67 20.84
N LYS A 235 -10.24 -7.89 21.28
CA LYS A 235 -11.62 -8.38 21.50
C LYS A 235 -12.06 -8.37 22.96
N SER A 236 -11.13 -8.13 23.90
CA SER A 236 -11.42 -7.87 25.32
C SER A 236 -11.48 -6.37 25.61
#